data_AF-A0A2T0RN64-F1
#
_entry.id   AF-A0A2T0RN64-F1
#
_cell.length_a   1.000
_cell.length_b   1.000
_cell.length_c   1.000
_cell.angle_alpha   90.00
_cell.angle_beta   90.00
_cell.angle_gamma   90.00
#
_symmetry.space_group_name_H-M   'P 1'
#
loop_
_entity.id
_entity.type
_entity.pdbx_description
1 polymer ?
#
loop_
_entity_poly.entity_id
_entity_poly.type
_entity_poly.pdbx_seq_one_letter_code
_entity_poly.pdbx_strand_id
1 'polypeptide(L)' 'MLTRDDMIREYRSRAGTFPALLLVYGVLVSTLALSANAIL' A
#
# COMPACT_ATOMS: atom_id res chain seq x y z
N MET A 1 18.24 24.40 -10.58
CA MET A 1 17.98 24.06 -9.17
C MET A 1 16.63 23.38 -9.11
N LEU A 2 16.54 22.23 -8.44
CA LEU A 2 15.24 21.59 -8.18
C LEU A 2 14.45 22.50 -7.24
N THR A 3 13.27 22.93 -7.64
CA THR A 3 12.45 23.81 -6.80
C THR A 3 11.77 23.00 -5.70
N ARG A 4 11.32 23.68 -4.65
CA ARG A 4 10.55 23.04 -3.57
C ARG A 4 9.29 22.37 -4.10
N ASP A 5 8.64 22.98 -5.09
CA ASP A 5 7.41 22.46 -5.70
C ASP A 5 7.69 21.22 -6.53
N ASP A 6 8.82 21.17 -7.23
CA ASP A 6 9.27 19.96 -7.93
C ASP A 6 9.48 18.80 -6.96
N MET A 7 10.09 19.06 -5.79
CA MET A 7 10.25 18.05 -4.74
C MET A 7 8.92 17.55 -4.19
N ILE A 8 7.96 18.45 -3.92
CA ILE A 8 6.65 18.08 -3.39
C ILE A 8 5.87 17.24 -4.40
N ARG A 9 5.90 17.63 -5.68
CA ARG A 9 5.25 16.89 -6.76
C ARG A 9 5.81 15.47 -6.89
N GLU A 10 7.13 15.34 -6.84
CA GLU A 10 7.81 14.04 -6.91
C GLU A 10 7.52 13.16 -5.69
N TYR A 11 7.43 13.75 -4.49
CA TYR A 11 7.07 12.99 -3.29
C TYR A 11 5.63 12.47 -3.36
N ARG A 12 4.73 13.29 -3.93
CA ARG A 12 3.31 12.96 -4.07
C ARG A 12 3.06 11.92 -5.17
N SER A 13 3.86 11.91 -6.24
CA SER A 13 3.77 10.89 -7.29
C SER A 13 4.19 9.50 -6.82
N ARG A 14 5.05 9.43 -5.80
CA ARG A 14 5.53 8.18 -5.17
C ARG A 14 4.72 7.77 -3.94
N ALA A 15 3.80 8.62 -3.48
CA ALA A 15 3.02 8.35 -2.29
C ALA A 15 2.07 7.16 -2.52
N GLY A 16 1.97 6.28 -1.54
CA GLY A 16 0.97 5.22 -1.53
C GLY A 16 -0.44 5.81 -1.51
N THR A 17 -1.36 5.17 -2.23
CA THR A 17 -2.77 5.58 -2.27
C THR A 17 -3.60 4.76 -1.28
N PHE A 18 -4.70 5.33 -0.80
CA PHE A 18 -5.62 4.60 0.09
C PHE A 18 -6.18 3.32 -0.54
N PRO A 19 -6.59 3.29 -1.84
CA PRO A 19 -6.98 2.05 -2.50
C PRO A 19 -5.87 1.00 -2.55
N ALA A 20 -4.62 1.39 -2.79
CA ALA A 20 -3.49 0.45 -2.77
C ALA A 20 -3.29 -0.16 -1.36
N LEU A 21 -3.46 0.65 -0.32
CA LEU A 21 -3.44 0.20 1.07
C LEU A 21 -4.52 -0.85 1.35
N LEU A 22 -5.76 -0.62 0.91
CA LEU A 22 -6.86 -1.57 1.06
C LEU A 22 -6.59 -2.89 0.33
N LEU A 23 -6.02 -2.84 -0.88
CA LEU A 23 -5.67 -4.05 -1.63
C LEU A 23 -4.62 -4.88 -0.91
N VAL A 24 -3.51 -4.26 -0.47
CA VAL A 24 -2.44 -4.97 0.25
C VAL A 24 -2.97 -5.56 1.55
N TYR A 25 -3.73 -4.77 2.31
CA TYR A 25 -4.29 -5.23 3.57
C TYR A 25 -5.30 -6.38 3.37
N GLY A 26 -6.14 -6.28 2.35
CA GLY A 26 -7.07 -7.34 1.96
C GLY A 26 -6.36 -8.65 1.66
N VAL A 27 -5.29 -8.61 0.84
CA VAL A 27 -4.47 -9.78 0.54
C VAL A 27 -3.89 -10.39 1.82
N LEU A 28 -3.29 -9.58 2.70
CA LEU A 28 -2.69 -10.07 3.95
C LEU A 28 -3.72 -10.77 4.86
N VAL A 29 -4.88 -10.14 5.05
CA VAL A 29 -5.95 -10.71 5.89
C VAL A 29 -6.52 -11.97 5.26
N SER A 30 -6.72 -12.01 3.93
CA SER A 30 -7.15 -13.21 3.22
C SER A 30 -6.14 -14.34 3.36
N THR A 31 -4.85 -14.08 3.17
CA THR A 31 -3.80 -15.10 3.36
C THR A 31 -3.81 -15.62 4.79
N LEU A 32 -3.89 -14.74 5.80
CA LEU A 32 -3.97 -15.14 7.20
C LEU A 32 -5.17 -16.05 7.46
N ALA A 33 -6.35 -15.68 6.98
CA ALA A 33 -7.58 -16.46 7.16
C ALA A 33 -7.49 -17.83 6.48
N LEU A 34 -6.96 -17.90 5.26
CA LEU A 34 -6.77 -19.15 4.53
C LEU A 34 -5.73 -20.05 5.22
N SER A 35 -4.62 -19.49 5.69
CA SER A 35 -3.60 -20.22 6.43
C SER A 35 -4.13 -20.76 7.76
N ALA A 36 -4.95 -19.99 8.48
CA ALA A 36 -5.61 -20.45 9.70
C ALA A 36 -6.59 -21.61 9.43
N ASN A 37 -7.38 -21.51 8.35
CA ASN A 37 -8.28 -22.61 7.94
C ASN A 37 -7.53 -23.87 7.51
N ALA A 38 -6.33 -23.75 6.95
CA ALA A 38 -5.55 -24.92 6.51
C ALA A 38 -4.99 -25.77 7.68
N ILE A 39 -5.00 -25.23 8.90
CA ILE A 39 -4.46 -25.89 10.10
C ILE A 39 -5.58 -26.48 10.98
N LEU A 40 -6.84 -26.06 10.77
CA LEU A 40 -8.04 -26.59 11.44
C LEU A 40 -8.52 -27.87 10.77
#